data_AF-A0A085LZR5-F1
#
_entry.id   AF-A0A085LZR5-F1
#
_cell.length_a   1.000
_cell.length_b   1.000
_cell.length_c   1.000
_cell.angle_alpha   90.00
_cell.angle_beta   90.00
_cell.angle_gamma   90.00
#
_symmetry.space_group_name_H-M   'P 1'
#
loop_
_entity.id
_entity.type
_entity.pdbx_description
1 polymer ?
#
loop_
_entity_poly.entity_id
_entity_poly.type
_entity_poly.pdbx_seq_one_letter_code
_entity_poly.pdbx_strand_id
1 'polypeptide(L)'
;MCLLCNRVFSNESMKPSRLKEHLAKIHPDKAGKDFNYFKSLPEKFRKRPTLSNVFYTNGLDESSLPGNKAILLAYVRHIKEGDLAQEFLLAREFMDSKGKSIFQVVEGYFKEKEIALTNVISVATDRAPSMVGCQRGFISYLKKVVPNVLAIRFGVEEEDASLCANLKKFEGDIAYMADLYMKFNEMNLQLQDDDLNLIKTKSVISARKGRINEQNVEVYWRRLELLHQDFIERLEDILSLEVPDWITGPFSGVENAELQLQEELLELQANEELKPKFNLGYRAFWLQRVIPHLYPGLWNVVRKLLISFPSSYLAERGFSVVADLLTKKRNKLQIVNRGDLRLRLTSTEPDVENLLSLRGFQA
;
A
#
# COMPACT_ATOMS: atom_id res chain seq x y z
N MET A 1 -1.17 3.77 -28.96
CA MET A 1 -1.27 2.68 -27.97
C MET A 1 -2.19 1.59 -28.53
N CYS A 2 -1.84 0.31 -28.40
CA CYS A 2 -2.73 -0.79 -28.78
C CYS A 2 -3.80 -1.01 -27.71
N LEU A 3 -5.10 -0.94 -28.05
CA LEU A 3 -6.19 -1.11 -27.07
C LEU A 3 -6.49 -2.58 -26.69
N LEU A 4 -5.78 -3.53 -27.33
CA LEU A 4 -5.89 -4.96 -27.05
C LEU A 4 -4.82 -5.46 -26.05
N CYS A 5 -3.58 -4.96 -26.13
CA CYS A 5 -2.48 -5.33 -25.23
C CYS A 5 -1.88 -4.17 -24.42
N ASN A 6 -2.43 -2.95 -24.54
CA ASN A 6 -1.97 -1.73 -23.86
C ASN A 6 -0.51 -1.32 -24.16
N ARG A 7 0.14 -1.93 -25.16
CA ARG A 7 1.50 -1.54 -25.56
C ARG A 7 1.48 -0.14 -26.17
N VAL A 8 2.32 0.75 -25.63
CA VAL A 8 2.57 2.07 -26.21
C VAL A 8 3.52 1.90 -27.38
N PHE A 9 3.20 2.53 -28.51
CA PHE A 9 4.04 2.49 -29.71
C PHE A 9 4.87 3.75 -29.79
N SER A 10 6.13 3.61 -30.23
CA SER A 10 6.88 4.76 -30.74
C SER A 10 6.22 5.28 -32.03
N ASN A 11 6.49 6.54 -32.40
CA ASN A 11 5.95 7.15 -33.62
C ASN A 11 6.27 6.31 -34.87
N GLU A 12 7.47 5.72 -34.95
CA GLU A 12 7.86 4.82 -36.05
C GLU A 12 7.03 3.53 -36.11
N SER A 13 6.59 3.03 -34.96
CA SER A 13 5.81 1.79 -34.83
C SER A 13 4.32 2.00 -35.12
N MET A 14 3.86 3.24 -35.27
CA MET A 14 2.47 3.57 -35.62
C MET A 14 2.18 3.54 -37.12
N LYS A 15 3.20 3.26 -37.97
CA LYS A 15 2.99 3.09 -39.42
C LYS A 15 2.00 1.94 -39.69
N PRO A 16 1.08 2.08 -40.67
CA PRO A 16 0.04 1.08 -40.94
C PRO A 16 0.56 -0.35 -41.17
N SER A 17 1.71 -0.49 -41.85
CA SER A 17 2.36 -1.78 -42.07
C SER A 17 2.83 -2.44 -40.77
N ARG A 18 3.37 -1.66 -39.83
CA ARG A 18 3.84 -2.12 -38.50
C ARG A 18 2.67 -2.44 -37.57
N LEU A 19 1.58 -1.67 -37.62
CA LEU A 19 0.37 -1.96 -36.86
C LEU A 19 -0.31 -3.24 -37.34
N LYS A 20 -0.35 -3.47 -38.67
CA LYS A 20 -0.87 -4.71 -39.26
C LYS A 20 0.00 -5.92 -38.89
N GLU A 21 1.32 -5.75 -38.91
CA GLU A 21 2.27 -6.76 -38.44
C GLU A 21 2.10 -7.06 -36.95
N HIS A 22 1.94 -6.03 -36.11
CA HIS A 22 1.67 -6.17 -34.68
C HIS A 22 0.36 -6.92 -34.43
N LEU A 23 -0.72 -6.57 -35.13
CA LEU A 23 -2.01 -7.25 -35.01
C LEU A 23 -1.89 -8.73 -35.39
N ALA A 24 -1.20 -9.05 -36.50
CA ALA A 24 -1.03 -10.43 -36.95
C ALA A 24 -0.14 -11.27 -36.02
N LYS A 25 0.94 -10.69 -35.47
CA LYS A 25 1.91 -11.41 -34.62
C LYS A 25 1.45 -11.52 -33.16
N ILE A 26 0.88 -10.47 -32.60
CA ILE A 26 0.54 -10.37 -31.17
C ILE A 26 -0.93 -10.75 -30.91
N HIS A 27 -1.81 -10.56 -31.91
CA HIS A 27 -3.24 -10.81 -31.79
C HIS A 27 -3.80 -11.62 -32.97
N PRO A 28 -3.24 -12.82 -33.27
CA PRO A 28 -3.66 -13.62 -34.43
C PRO A 28 -5.14 -14.01 -34.36
N ASP A 29 -5.69 -14.18 -33.16
CA ASP A 29 -7.10 -14.48 -32.91
C ASP A 29 -8.05 -13.29 -33.18
N LYS A 30 -7.52 -12.07 -33.28
CA LYS A 30 -8.28 -10.84 -33.56
C LYS A 30 -8.02 -10.26 -34.94
N ALA A 31 -7.07 -10.81 -35.71
CA ALA A 31 -6.71 -10.31 -37.03
C ALA A 31 -7.86 -10.35 -38.05
N GLY A 32 -8.81 -11.28 -37.89
CA GLY A 32 -10.00 -11.41 -38.76
C GLY A 32 -11.24 -10.64 -38.28
N LYS A 33 -11.14 -9.79 -37.25
CA LYS A 33 -12.28 -9.00 -36.77
C LYS A 33 -12.57 -7.81 -37.69
N ASP A 34 -13.83 -7.40 -37.74
CA ASP A 34 -14.29 -6.33 -38.61
C ASP A 34 -14.02 -4.93 -38.02
N PHE A 35 -14.25 -3.89 -38.83
CA PHE A 35 -14.04 -2.51 -38.41
C PHE A 35 -14.90 -2.11 -37.19
N ASN A 36 -16.13 -2.61 -37.10
CA ASN A 36 -17.04 -2.29 -35.99
C ASN A 36 -16.51 -2.81 -34.65
N TYR A 37 -15.91 -4.01 -34.63
CA TYR A 37 -15.21 -4.52 -33.46
C TYR A 37 -14.14 -3.54 -32.97
N PHE A 38 -13.23 -3.09 -33.85
CA PHE A 38 -12.16 -2.16 -33.48
C PHE A 38 -12.68 -0.77 -33.10
N LYS A 39 -13.74 -0.28 -33.75
CA LYS A 39 -14.41 0.99 -33.43
C LYS A 39 -15.05 0.97 -32.03
N SER A 40 -15.45 -0.20 -31.53
CA SER A 40 -15.99 -0.36 -30.18
C SER A 40 -14.92 -0.42 -29.06
N LEU A 41 -13.65 -0.66 -29.41
CA LEU A 41 -12.57 -0.82 -28.42
C LEU A 41 -12.29 0.43 -27.58
N PRO A 42 -12.30 1.67 -28.11
CA PRO A 42 -12.11 2.87 -27.29
C PRO A 42 -13.18 3.03 -26.22
N GLU A 43 -14.44 2.76 -26.55
CA GLU A 43 -15.56 2.84 -25.61
C GLU A 43 -15.50 1.73 -24.57
N LYS A 44 -15.14 0.50 -24.97
CA LYS A 44 -14.88 -0.60 -24.02
C LYS A 44 -13.68 -0.28 -23.13
N PHE A 45 -12.63 0.32 -23.68
CA PHE A 45 -11.44 0.73 -22.94
C PHE A 45 -11.77 1.83 -21.91
N ARG A 46 -12.65 2.77 -22.24
CA ARG A 46 -13.16 3.81 -21.32
C ARG A 46 -14.11 3.27 -20.24
N LYS A 47 -14.92 2.26 -20.58
CA LYS A 47 -15.86 1.60 -19.64
C LYS A 47 -15.23 0.50 -18.80
N ARG A 48 -13.98 0.10 -19.09
CA ARG A 48 -13.25 -0.85 -18.26
C ARG A 48 -13.03 -0.23 -16.87
N PRO A 49 -13.26 -0.96 -15.77
CA PRO A 49 -12.77 -0.54 -14.48
C PRO A 49 -11.23 -0.50 -14.52
N THR A 50 -10.67 0.69 -14.76
CA THR A 50 -9.25 0.98 -14.58
C THR A 50 -8.98 1.10 -13.10
N LEU A 51 -8.85 -0.07 -12.50
CA LEU A 51 -8.36 -0.24 -11.16
C LEU A 51 -6.83 0.00 -11.21
N SER A 52 -6.41 1.22 -10.86
CA SER A 52 -5.00 1.59 -10.63
C SER A 52 -4.62 1.12 -9.23
N ASN A 53 -4.01 -0.07 -9.12
CA ASN A 53 -4.08 -0.84 -7.87
C ASN A 53 -2.75 -0.97 -7.16
N VAL A 54 -2.77 -0.75 -5.83
CA VAL A 54 -1.96 -1.54 -4.88
C VAL A 54 -2.62 -2.89 -4.69
N PHE A 55 -1.82 -3.95 -4.67
CA PHE A 55 -2.21 -5.27 -4.19
C PHE A 55 -1.67 -5.41 -2.79
N TYR A 56 -2.53 -5.57 -1.79
CA TYR A 56 -2.07 -5.99 -0.46
C TYR A 56 -2.44 -7.44 -0.22
N THR A 57 -1.45 -8.30 0.01
CA THR A 57 -1.63 -9.72 0.30
C THR A 57 -0.79 -10.05 1.54
N ASN A 58 -1.44 -10.17 2.70
CA ASN A 58 -0.91 -10.97 3.80
C ASN A 58 -1.46 -12.38 3.66
N GLY A 59 -0.58 -13.38 3.62
CA GLY A 59 -0.92 -14.74 4.03
C GLY A 59 -1.34 -14.66 5.49
N LEU A 60 -2.57 -15.06 5.81
CA LEU A 60 -2.79 -16.35 6.45
C LEU A 60 -1.89 -16.57 7.64
N ASP A 61 -2.35 -16.09 8.79
CA ASP A 61 -2.15 -16.86 9.99
C ASP A 61 -2.62 -18.31 9.72
N GLU A 62 -1.84 -19.24 10.24
CA GLU A 62 -1.95 -20.68 10.14
C GLU A 62 -3.17 -21.19 10.92
N SER A 63 -4.32 -20.52 10.79
CA SER A 63 -5.58 -21.03 11.32
C SER A 63 -6.10 -22.10 10.36
N SER A 64 -5.82 -23.34 10.76
CA SER A 64 -6.25 -24.57 10.11
C SER A 64 -7.73 -24.51 9.69
N LEU A 65 -8.00 -24.16 8.43
CA LEU A 65 -9.23 -24.58 7.79
C LEU A 65 -9.25 -26.12 7.78
N PRO A 66 -10.38 -26.78 8.02
CA PRO A 66 -10.48 -28.22 7.82
C PRO A 66 -9.97 -28.58 6.41
N GLY A 67 -8.85 -29.30 6.31
CA GLY A 67 -8.30 -29.79 5.04
C GLY A 67 -7.09 -29.05 4.44
N ASN A 68 -6.19 -28.45 5.24
CA ASN A 68 -4.90 -27.91 4.77
C ASN A 68 -5.02 -26.78 3.72
N LYS A 69 -6.07 -25.96 3.82
CA LYS A 69 -6.34 -24.86 2.89
C LYS A 69 -5.93 -23.53 3.46
N ALA A 70 -5.55 -22.65 2.55
CA ALA A 70 -5.13 -21.28 2.78
C ALA A 70 -6.10 -20.32 2.05
N ILE A 71 -6.38 -19.12 2.60
CA ILE A 71 -7.18 -18.06 1.97
C ILE A 71 -6.31 -16.83 1.65
N LEU A 72 -6.22 -16.48 0.38
CA LEU A 72 -5.63 -15.20 -0.05
C LEU A 72 -6.68 -14.10 0.08
N LEU A 73 -6.43 -13.11 0.93
CA LEU A 73 -7.17 -11.85 0.92
C LEU A 73 -6.38 -10.82 0.13
N ALA A 74 -7.03 -10.13 -0.81
CA ALA A 74 -6.43 -8.99 -1.48
C ALA A 74 -7.30 -7.75 -1.37
N TYR A 75 -6.64 -6.64 -1.13
CA TYR A 75 -7.23 -5.30 -1.15
C TYR A 75 -6.65 -4.49 -2.28
N VAL A 76 -7.44 -3.53 -2.73
CA VAL A 76 -7.09 -2.62 -3.79
C VAL A 76 -7.18 -1.18 -3.30
N ARG A 77 -6.12 -0.40 -3.52
CA ARG A 77 -6.15 1.05 -3.35
C ARG A 77 -6.06 1.71 -4.71
N HIS A 78 -6.97 2.65 -4.99
CA HIS A 78 -7.05 3.38 -6.24
C HIS A 78 -7.53 4.82 -6.00
N ILE A 79 -7.47 5.65 -7.04
CA ILE A 79 -7.97 7.03 -6.99
C ILE A 79 -9.34 7.06 -7.68
N LYS A 80 -10.34 7.53 -6.94
CA LYS A 80 -11.71 7.68 -7.42
C LYS A 80 -12.15 9.11 -7.15
N GLU A 81 -12.55 9.82 -8.22
CA GLU A 81 -13.17 11.14 -8.13
C GLU A 81 -12.36 12.27 -7.45
N GLY A 82 -11.06 12.06 -7.23
CA GLY A 82 -10.20 13.00 -6.51
C GLY A 82 -9.87 12.56 -5.08
N ASP A 83 -10.21 11.32 -4.72
CA ASP A 83 -9.90 10.74 -3.41
C ASP A 83 -9.24 9.38 -3.53
N LEU A 84 -8.46 9.03 -2.49
CA LEU A 84 -7.88 7.70 -2.34
C LEU A 84 -8.94 6.77 -1.75
N ALA A 85 -9.39 5.81 -2.54
CA ALA A 85 -10.30 4.77 -2.14
C ALA A 85 -9.54 3.46 -1.91
N GLN A 86 -9.92 2.72 -0.87
CA GLN A 86 -9.43 1.38 -0.61
C GLN A 86 -10.62 0.43 -0.50
N GLU A 87 -10.57 -0.68 -1.25
CA GLU A 87 -11.68 -1.61 -1.39
C GLU A 87 -11.19 -3.06 -1.27
N PHE A 88 -12.10 -3.93 -0.86
CA PHE A 88 -11.85 -5.37 -0.86
C PHE A 88 -11.91 -5.91 -2.28
N LEU A 89 -10.81 -6.49 -2.75
CA LEU A 89 -10.69 -6.98 -4.13
C LEU A 89 -11.16 -8.42 -4.23
N LEU A 90 -10.55 -9.34 -3.48
CA LEU A 90 -10.86 -10.76 -3.54
C LEU A 90 -10.56 -11.50 -2.24
N ALA A 91 -11.26 -12.63 -2.05
CA ALA A 91 -10.83 -13.73 -1.21
C ALA A 91 -10.84 -15.01 -2.04
N ARG A 92 -9.76 -15.79 -1.99
CA ARG A 92 -9.66 -17.06 -2.73
C ARG A 92 -8.95 -18.12 -1.90
N GLU A 93 -9.52 -19.32 -1.84
CA GLU A 93 -8.84 -20.47 -1.26
C GLU A 93 -7.76 -21.01 -2.19
N PHE A 94 -6.67 -21.52 -1.63
CA PHE A 94 -5.59 -22.20 -2.33
C PHE A 94 -4.96 -23.30 -1.44
N MET A 95 -4.23 -24.24 -2.05
CA MET A 95 -3.77 -25.46 -1.37
C MET A 95 -2.34 -25.40 -0.83
N ASP A 96 -1.46 -24.56 -1.37
CA ASP A 96 -0.07 -24.44 -0.91
C ASP A 96 0.42 -23.00 -0.81
N SER A 97 1.21 -22.69 0.21
CA SER A 97 1.81 -21.36 0.45
C SER A 97 2.96 -21.04 -0.51
N LYS A 98 2.90 -21.45 -1.78
CA LYS A 98 3.95 -21.15 -2.77
C LYS A 98 3.62 -19.88 -3.55
N GLY A 99 4.63 -19.03 -3.75
CA GLY A 99 4.49 -17.78 -4.50
C GLY A 99 3.94 -17.94 -5.91
N LYS A 100 4.24 -19.06 -6.59
CA LYS A 100 3.68 -19.39 -7.91
C LYS A 100 2.16 -19.59 -7.85
N SER A 101 1.67 -20.31 -6.86
CA SER A 101 0.25 -20.60 -6.70
C SER A 101 -0.53 -19.33 -6.37
N ILE A 102 0.02 -18.51 -5.46
CA ILE A 102 -0.53 -17.18 -5.14
C ILE A 102 -0.61 -16.32 -6.41
N PHE A 103 0.45 -16.29 -7.23
CA PHE A 103 0.45 -15.56 -8.49
C PHE A 103 -0.63 -16.06 -9.45
N GLN A 104 -0.80 -17.38 -9.59
CA GLN A 104 -1.83 -17.96 -10.46
C GLN A 104 -3.24 -17.62 -10.00
N VAL A 105 -3.49 -17.56 -8.68
CA VAL A 105 -4.79 -17.15 -8.13
C VAL A 105 -5.08 -15.69 -8.49
N VAL A 106 -4.11 -14.79 -8.30
CA VAL A 106 -4.26 -13.37 -8.65
C VAL A 106 -4.42 -13.20 -10.17
N GLU A 107 -3.57 -13.84 -10.97
CA GLU A 107 -3.66 -13.79 -12.43
C GLU A 107 -5.01 -14.31 -12.94
N GLY A 108 -5.48 -15.43 -12.38
CA GLY A 108 -6.78 -16.01 -12.71
C GLY A 108 -7.93 -15.06 -12.42
N TYR A 109 -7.92 -14.41 -11.26
CA TYR A 109 -8.92 -13.39 -10.92
C TYR A 109 -8.89 -12.19 -11.88
N PHE A 110 -7.69 -11.74 -12.27
CA PHE A 110 -7.53 -10.62 -13.21
C PHE A 110 -8.05 -10.96 -14.60
N LYS A 111 -7.77 -12.18 -15.07
CA LYS A 111 -8.33 -12.71 -16.32
C LYS A 111 -9.86 -12.84 -16.24
N GLU A 112 -10.40 -13.36 -15.13
CA GLU A 112 -11.84 -13.50 -14.90
C GLU A 112 -12.57 -12.15 -14.96
N LYS A 113 -11.97 -11.10 -14.38
CA LYS A 113 -12.54 -9.75 -14.38
C LYS A 113 -12.20 -8.91 -15.60
N GLU A 114 -11.51 -9.48 -16.59
CA GLU A 114 -11.02 -8.79 -17.79
C GLU A 114 -10.13 -7.56 -17.46
N ILE A 115 -9.39 -7.63 -16.34
CA ILE A 115 -8.46 -6.59 -15.89
C ILE A 115 -7.04 -6.99 -16.29
N ALA A 116 -6.35 -6.10 -17.01
CA ALA A 116 -4.96 -6.35 -17.36
C ALA A 116 -4.06 -6.24 -16.11
N LEU A 117 -3.20 -7.25 -15.88
CA LEU A 117 -2.19 -7.19 -14.81
C LEU A 117 -1.24 -5.99 -14.97
N THR A 118 -1.06 -5.45 -16.18
CA THR A 118 -0.28 -4.23 -16.40
C THR A 118 -0.86 -2.99 -15.71
N ASN A 119 -2.09 -3.05 -15.20
CA ASN A 119 -2.70 -1.98 -14.41
C ASN A 119 -2.20 -1.98 -12.96
N VAL A 120 -1.50 -3.02 -12.53
CA VAL A 120 -0.81 -3.06 -11.24
C VAL A 120 0.32 -2.03 -11.26
N ILE A 121 0.22 -1.00 -10.42
CA ILE A 121 1.27 0.03 -10.30
C ILE A 121 2.23 -0.36 -9.18
N SER A 122 1.69 -0.88 -8.09
CA SER A 122 2.46 -1.34 -6.96
C SER A 122 1.81 -2.52 -6.24
N VAL A 123 2.61 -3.19 -5.43
CA VAL A 123 2.20 -4.32 -4.62
C VAL A 123 2.87 -4.22 -3.26
N ALA A 124 2.08 -4.38 -2.21
CA ALA A 124 2.55 -4.49 -0.85
C ALA A 124 2.26 -5.91 -0.34
N THR A 125 3.26 -6.62 0.14
CA THR A 125 3.09 -7.99 0.63
C THR A 125 3.73 -8.15 1.99
N ASP A 126 3.31 -9.15 2.75
CA ASP A 126 4.08 -9.60 3.91
C ASP A 126 5.53 -9.96 3.52
N ARG A 127 6.37 -10.12 4.55
CA ARG A 127 7.75 -10.58 4.40
C ARG A 127 7.86 -12.11 4.27
N ALA A 128 6.75 -12.84 4.05
CA ALA A 128 6.81 -14.29 3.97
C ALA A 128 7.66 -14.72 2.76
N PRO A 129 8.48 -15.79 2.87
CA PRO A 129 9.34 -16.25 1.78
C PRO A 129 8.57 -16.57 0.48
N SER A 130 7.32 -16.99 0.61
CA SER A 130 6.38 -17.23 -0.48
C SER A 130 6.03 -15.97 -1.28
N MET A 131 6.11 -14.80 -0.65
CA MET A 131 5.78 -13.51 -1.25
C MET A 131 7.01 -12.81 -1.82
N VAL A 132 8.08 -12.75 -1.02
CA VAL A 132 9.28 -11.94 -1.31
C VAL A 132 10.43 -12.73 -1.94
N GLY A 133 10.34 -14.05 -2.05
CA GLY A 133 11.41 -14.89 -2.58
C GLY A 133 11.90 -14.46 -3.98
N CYS A 134 13.21 -14.27 -4.13
CA CYS A 134 13.82 -13.68 -5.33
C CYS A 134 13.56 -14.48 -6.63
N GLN A 135 13.50 -15.81 -6.55
CA GLN A 135 13.29 -16.68 -7.72
C GLN A 135 11.88 -17.30 -7.78
N ARG A 136 11.27 -17.56 -6.62
CA ARG A 136 10.04 -18.35 -6.49
C ARG A 136 8.94 -17.65 -5.67
N GLY A 137 9.18 -16.41 -5.25
CA GLY A 137 8.18 -15.60 -4.56
C GLY A 137 7.15 -15.01 -5.52
N PHE A 138 5.97 -14.66 -5.00
CA PHE A 138 4.90 -14.00 -5.74
C PHE A 138 5.40 -12.74 -6.49
N ILE A 139 6.15 -11.86 -5.81
CA ILE A 139 6.69 -10.63 -6.41
C ILE A 139 7.60 -10.94 -7.61
N SER A 140 8.41 -12.01 -7.53
CA SER A 140 9.28 -12.45 -8.63
C SER A 140 8.48 -12.83 -9.88
N TYR A 141 7.36 -13.54 -9.72
CA TYR A 141 6.47 -13.85 -10.84
C TYR A 141 5.73 -12.63 -11.36
N LEU A 142 5.26 -11.74 -10.48
CA LEU A 142 4.59 -10.50 -10.89
C LEU A 142 5.53 -9.61 -11.71
N LYS A 143 6.78 -9.44 -11.29
CA LYS A 143 7.80 -8.66 -12.03
C LYS A 143 8.10 -9.22 -13.42
N LYS A 144 7.87 -10.51 -13.69
CA LYS A 144 8.01 -11.07 -15.06
C LYS A 144 6.92 -10.57 -16.00
N VAL A 145 5.73 -10.24 -15.48
CA VAL A 145 4.59 -9.72 -16.26
C VAL A 145 4.51 -8.20 -16.22
N VAL A 146 4.88 -7.61 -15.08
CA VAL A 146 4.87 -6.16 -14.82
C VAL A 146 6.26 -5.75 -14.30
N PRO A 147 7.28 -5.57 -15.17
CA PRO A 147 8.66 -5.32 -14.74
C PRO A 147 8.84 -4.09 -13.87
N ASN A 148 8.04 -3.05 -14.10
CA ASN A 148 8.14 -1.76 -13.43
C ASN A 148 7.22 -1.64 -12.20
N VAL A 149 6.68 -2.75 -11.69
CA VAL A 149 5.85 -2.73 -10.48
C VAL A 149 6.70 -2.33 -9.28
N LEU A 150 6.24 -1.33 -8.53
CA LEU A 150 6.84 -0.99 -7.24
C LEU A 150 6.40 -2.02 -6.21
N ALA A 151 7.34 -2.80 -5.69
CA ALA A 151 7.07 -3.81 -4.69
C ALA A 151 7.57 -3.33 -3.33
N ILE A 152 6.67 -3.32 -2.34
CA ILE A 152 6.95 -2.89 -0.97
C ILE A 152 6.75 -4.10 -0.06
N ARG A 153 7.77 -4.45 0.71
CA ARG A 153 7.69 -5.50 1.71
C ARG A 153 7.24 -4.88 3.02
N PHE A 154 6.04 -5.22 3.46
CA PHE A 154 5.41 -4.65 4.64
C PHE A 154 5.02 -5.75 5.61
N GLY A 155 5.76 -5.85 6.72
CA GLY A 155 5.44 -6.74 7.82
C GLY A 155 4.90 -5.94 9.00
N VAL A 156 3.59 -5.84 9.13
CA VAL A 156 2.94 -5.65 10.43
C VAL A 156 2.22 -6.97 10.67
N GLU A 157 2.94 -7.92 11.26
CA GLU A 157 2.25 -9.06 11.85
C GLU A 157 1.52 -8.54 13.10
N GLU A 158 0.22 -8.85 13.21
CA GLU A 158 -0.56 -8.66 14.45
C GLU A 158 0.07 -9.40 15.64
N GLU A 159 0.98 -10.33 15.35
CA GLU A 159 1.85 -10.99 16.31
C GLU A 159 3.25 -11.19 15.70
N ASP A 160 4.00 -10.12 15.44
CA ASP A 160 5.45 -10.28 15.46
C ASP A 160 5.80 -10.60 16.92
N ALA A 161 5.68 -11.88 17.29
CA ALA A 161 5.84 -12.36 18.64
C ALA A 161 7.21 -11.93 19.18
N SER A 162 8.20 -11.73 18.30
CA SER A 162 9.51 -11.21 18.66
C SER A 162 9.44 -9.73 19.07
N LEU A 163 8.84 -8.84 18.26
CA LEU A 163 8.68 -7.43 18.62
C LEU A 163 7.73 -7.24 19.80
N CYS A 164 6.60 -7.93 19.82
CA CYS A 164 5.64 -7.85 20.91
C CYS A 164 6.25 -8.40 22.20
N ALA A 165 6.96 -9.53 22.16
CA ALA A 165 7.69 -10.03 23.33
C ALA A 165 8.83 -9.10 23.72
N ASN A 166 9.54 -8.48 22.76
CA ASN A 166 10.58 -7.50 23.04
C ASN A 166 9.99 -6.25 23.71
N LEU A 167 8.93 -5.65 23.16
CA LEU A 167 8.25 -4.50 23.75
C LEU A 167 7.68 -4.82 25.14
N LYS A 168 7.04 -5.99 25.32
CA LYS A 168 6.56 -6.45 26.64
C LYS A 168 7.72 -6.70 27.61
N LYS A 169 8.83 -7.27 27.12
CA LYS A 169 10.05 -7.50 27.90
C LYS A 169 10.75 -6.20 28.29
N PHE A 170 10.64 -5.17 27.46
CA PHE A 170 11.32 -3.88 27.62
C PHE A 170 10.36 -2.77 28.08
N GLU A 171 9.11 -3.08 28.42
CA GLU A 171 8.11 -2.09 28.85
C GLU A 171 8.59 -1.32 30.09
N GLY A 172 9.19 -2.03 31.05
CA GLY A 172 9.82 -1.43 32.23
C GLY A 172 11.02 -0.55 31.89
N ASP A 173 11.79 -0.92 30.86
CA ASP A 173 12.96 -0.17 30.40
C ASP A 173 12.53 1.17 29.76
N ILE A 174 11.50 1.12 28.90
CA ILE A 174 10.91 2.30 28.24
C ILE A 174 10.31 3.24 29.29
N ALA A 175 9.56 2.71 30.26
CA ALA A 175 8.98 3.49 31.34
C ALA A 175 10.05 4.18 32.20
N TYR A 176 11.14 3.46 32.53
CA TYR A 176 12.25 4.03 33.29
C TYR A 176 12.98 5.14 32.52
N MET A 177 13.23 4.95 31.22
CA MET A 177 13.86 5.97 30.37
C MET A 177 12.99 7.22 30.19
N ALA A 178 11.67 7.05 30.04
CA ALA A 178 10.72 8.15 30.00
C ALA A 178 10.72 8.94 31.33
N ASP A 179 10.74 8.25 32.47
CA ASP A 179 10.85 8.86 33.79
C ASP A 179 12.18 9.61 33.99
N LEU A 180 13.30 9.03 33.56
CA LEU A 180 14.59 9.72 33.54
C LEU A 180 14.54 10.99 32.68
N TYR A 181 14.01 10.89 31.46
CA TYR A 181 13.89 12.03 30.56
C TYR A 181 13.03 13.15 31.17
N MET A 182 11.88 12.81 31.75
CA MET A 182 11.03 13.75 32.47
C MET A 182 11.79 14.44 33.61
N LYS A 183 12.54 13.69 34.42
CA LYS A 183 13.33 14.22 35.54
C LYS A 183 14.47 15.12 35.09
N PHE A 184 15.13 14.80 33.97
CA PHE A 184 16.13 15.67 33.36
C PHE A 184 15.50 16.95 32.81
N ASN A 185 14.34 16.85 32.18
CA ASN A 185 13.61 18.01 31.68
C ASN A 185 13.18 18.93 32.83
N GLU A 186 12.68 18.38 33.92
CA GLU A 186 12.34 19.14 35.13
C GLU A 186 13.57 19.84 35.74
N MET A 187 14.72 19.15 35.78
CA MET A 187 15.98 19.74 36.20
C MET A 187 16.40 20.89 35.28
N ASN A 188 16.32 20.70 33.96
CA ASN A 188 16.65 21.71 32.98
C ASN A 188 15.77 22.96 33.14
N LEU A 189 14.48 22.79 33.38
CA LEU A 189 13.57 23.91 33.67
C LEU A 189 13.94 24.66 34.95
N GLN A 190 14.29 23.94 36.03
CA GLN A 190 14.75 24.58 37.28
C GLN A 190 16.09 25.32 37.12
N LEU A 191 16.92 24.93 36.15
CA LEU A 191 18.17 25.58 35.81
C LEU A 191 18.00 26.76 34.83
N GLN A 192 16.79 27.03 34.34
CA GLN A 192 16.47 28.18 33.49
C GLN A 192 15.81 29.33 34.25
N ASP A 193 15.66 29.20 35.58
CA ASP A 193 15.04 30.20 36.46
C ASP A 193 15.89 31.49 36.53
N ASP A 194 15.24 32.66 36.45
CA ASP A 194 15.90 33.97 36.45
C ASP A 194 16.64 34.27 37.77
N ASP A 195 16.26 33.61 38.86
CA ASP A 195 16.89 33.73 40.19
C ASP A 195 17.96 32.65 40.46
N LEU A 196 18.49 32.01 39.42
CA LEU A 196 19.48 30.93 39.59
C LEU A 196 20.81 31.45 40.18
N ASN A 197 21.29 30.76 41.22
CA ASN A 197 22.61 31.01 41.81
C ASN A 197 23.31 29.70 42.16
N LEU A 198 24.61 29.77 42.46
CA LEU A 198 25.44 28.58 42.70
C LEU A 198 24.90 27.66 43.81
N ILE A 199 24.25 28.23 44.84
CA ILE A 199 23.66 27.46 45.95
C ILE A 199 22.44 26.68 45.45
N LYS A 200 21.55 27.34 44.72
CA LYS A 200 20.34 26.74 44.10
C LYS A 200 20.73 25.68 43.06
N THR A 201 21.70 25.97 42.20
CA THR A 201 22.23 25.02 41.20
C THR A 201 22.83 23.79 41.86
N LYS A 202 23.66 23.96 42.90
CA LYS A 202 24.27 22.83 43.63
C LYS A 202 23.21 21.96 44.31
N SER A 203 22.17 22.56 44.88
CA SER A 203 21.03 21.85 45.48
C SER A 203 20.29 21.00 44.44
N VAL A 204 19.92 21.61 43.30
CA VAL A 204 19.20 20.97 42.18
C VAL A 204 19.98 19.77 41.61
N ILE A 205 21.30 19.93 41.39
CA ILE A 205 22.16 18.86 40.84
C ILE A 205 22.39 17.75 41.88
N SER A 206 22.67 18.11 43.14
CA SER A 206 22.98 17.13 44.19
C SER A 206 21.78 16.25 44.53
N ALA A 207 20.55 16.80 44.50
CA ALA A 207 19.32 16.03 44.71
C ALA A 207 19.09 14.92 43.68
N ARG A 208 19.68 15.05 42.47
CA ARG A 208 19.47 14.12 41.35
C ARG A 208 20.65 13.18 41.11
N LYS A 209 21.85 13.48 41.63
CA LYS A 209 23.07 12.66 41.48
C LYS A 209 22.96 11.22 42.01
N GLY A 210 22.12 10.97 43.02
CA GLY A 210 22.02 9.66 43.68
C GLY A 210 20.99 8.68 43.09
N ARG A 211 20.26 9.04 42.04
CA ARG A 211 19.09 8.26 41.55
C ARG A 211 19.30 7.55 40.21
N ILE A 212 20.43 7.78 39.56
CA ILE A 212 20.75 7.19 38.24
C ILE A 212 21.76 6.07 38.47
N ASN A 213 21.38 4.84 38.16
CA ASN A 213 22.30 3.71 38.19
C ASN A 213 22.96 3.58 36.81
N GLU A 214 24.23 3.96 36.70
CA GLU A 214 24.99 3.95 35.43
C GLU A 214 25.01 2.57 34.74
N GLN A 215 25.03 1.47 35.50
CA GLN A 215 24.99 0.12 34.92
C GLN A 215 23.63 -0.19 34.27
N ASN A 216 22.54 0.36 34.79
CA ASN A 216 21.21 0.17 34.22
C ASN A 216 21.06 0.99 32.92
N VAL A 217 21.65 2.20 32.87
CA VAL A 217 21.58 3.07 31.69
C VAL A 217 22.21 2.41 30.46
N GLU A 218 23.38 1.80 30.60
CA GLU A 218 24.07 1.08 29.51
C GLU A 218 23.24 -0.11 28.98
N VAL A 219 22.59 -0.86 29.88
CA VAL A 219 21.74 -1.99 29.50
C VAL A 219 20.51 -1.52 28.74
N TYR A 220 19.87 -0.43 29.17
CA TYR A 220 18.72 0.15 28.47
C TYR A 220 19.11 0.72 27.10
N TRP A 221 20.24 1.41 27.03
CA TRP A 221 20.79 1.95 25.78
C TRP A 221 20.95 0.85 24.73
N ARG A 222 21.68 -0.23 25.04
CA ARG A 222 21.88 -1.35 24.11
C ARG A 222 20.56 -2.01 23.67
N ARG A 223 19.57 -2.08 24.55
CA ARG A 223 18.26 -2.65 24.22
C ARG A 223 17.45 -1.76 23.28
N LEU A 224 17.51 -0.44 23.48
CA LEU A 224 16.89 0.53 22.57
C LEU A 224 17.59 0.54 21.20
N GLU A 225 18.91 0.38 21.15
CA GLU A 225 19.65 0.19 19.89
C GLU A 225 19.16 -1.04 19.12
N LEU A 226 18.98 -2.19 19.80
CA LEU A 226 18.45 -3.39 19.16
C LEU A 226 17.04 -3.18 18.60
N LEU A 227 16.15 -2.52 19.36
CA LEU A 227 14.80 -2.20 18.91
C LEU A 227 14.82 -1.24 17.71
N HIS A 228 15.73 -0.27 17.72
CA HIS A 228 15.91 0.68 16.62
C HIS A 228 16.42 -0.01 15.35
N GLN A 229 17.39 -0.91 15.46
CA GLN A 229 17.89 -1.70 14.33
C GLN A 229 16.79 -2.58 13.73
N ASP A 230 16.01 -3.25 14.58
CA ASP A 230 14.86 -4.07 14.15
C ASP A 230 13.79 -3.21 13.44
N PHE A 231 13.59 -1.96 13.85
CA PHE A 231 12.70 -1.03 13.15
C PHE A 231 13.27 -0.59 11.78
N ILE A 232 14.55 -0.25 11.71
CA ILE A 232 15.23 0.12 10.46
C ILE A 232 15.16 -1.04 9.47
N GLU A 233 15.52 -2.25 9.89
CA GLU A 233 15.52 -3.43 9.02
C GLU A 233 14.12 -3.70 8.46
N ARG A 234 13.06 -3.52 9.26
CA ARG A 234 11.68 -3.76 8.83
C ARG A 234 11.15 -2.73 7.86
N LEU A 235 11.50 -1.46 8.06
CA LEU A 235 11.06 -0.37 7.21
C LEU A 235 12.10 0.02 6.17
N GLU A 236 13.15 -0.77 5.96
CA GLU A 236 14.22 -0.50 5.00
C GLU A 236 13.68 -0.14 3.61
N ASP A 237 12.67 -0.86 3.13
CA ASP A 237 12.01 -0.58 1.84
C ASP A 237 11.37 0.82 1.80
N ILE A 238 10.86 1.30 2.92
CA ILE A 238 10.23 2.63 3.01
C ILE A 238 11.30 3.70 3.21
N LEU A 239 12.28 3.42 4.06
CA LEU A 239 13.39 4.34 4.35
C LEU A 239 14.32 4.54 3.13
N SER A 240 14.42 3.53 2.26
CA SER A 240 15.16 3.60 1.00
C SER A 240 14.37 4.20 -0.16
N LEU A 241 13.07 4.47 0.00
CA LEU A 241 12.30 5.17 -1.03
C LEU A 241 12.70 6.65 -1.03
N GLU A 242 13.37 7.05 -2.11
CA GLU A 242 13.59 8.46 -2.39
C GLU A 242 12.26 9.11 -2.82
N VAL A 243 11.79 10.05 -2.00
CA VAL A 243 10.64 10.90 -2.33
C VAL A 243 11.19 12.24 -2.78
N PRO A 244 11.06 12.60 -4.06
CA PRO A 244 11.52 13.90 -4.55
C PRO A 244 10.88 15.06 -3.78
N ASP A 245 11.69 16.05 -3.40
CA ASP A 245 11.26 17.18 -2.56
C ASP A 245 10.07 17.94 -3.16
N TRP A 246 10.03 18.04 -4.49
CA TRP A 246 8.95 18.70 -5.23
C TRP A 246 7.59 17.99 -5.08
N ILE A 247 7.53 16.76 -4.57
CA ILE A 247 6.25 16.10 -4.25
C ILE A 247 5.66 16.65 -2.96
N THR A 248 6.50 16.87 -1.95
CA THR A 248 6.09 17.48 -0.67
C THR A 248 6.04 19.00 -0.74
N GLY A 249 6.80 19.61 -1.65
CA GLY A 249 6.87 21.05 -1.88
C GLY A 249 6.96 21.38 -3.37
N PRO A 250 5.86 21.25 -4.16
CA PRO A 250 5.86 21.46 -5.62
C PRO A 250 6.27 22.86 -6.06
N PHE A 251 6.17 23.84 -5.16
CA PHE A 251 6.52 25.23 -5.41
C PHE A 251 7.98 25.56 -5.09
N SER A 252 8.82 24.53 -4.90
CA SER A 252 10.25 24.65 -4.57
C SER A 252 11.08 23.55 -5.24
N GLY A 253 12.38 23.81 -5.50
CA GLY A 253 13.38 22.77 -5.80
C GLY A 253 13.29 22.08 -7.17
N VAL A 254 13.41 22.83 -8.27
CA VAL A 254 13.39 22.28 -9.65
C VAL A 254 14.61 21.43 -9.98
N GLU A 255 15.76 21.76 -9.38
CA GLU A 255 17.06 21.15 -9.68
C GLU A 255 17.12 19.65 -9.38
N ASN A 256 16.29 19.18 -8.43
CA ASN A 256 16.23 17.78 -8.00
C ASN A 256 15.27 16.92 -8.85
N ALA A 257 14.60 17.49 -9.85
CA ALA A 257 13.72 16.77 -10.74
C ALA A 257 14.46 16.21 -11.98
N GLU A 258 14.05 15.04 -12.45
CA GLU A 258 14.51 14.50 -13.74
C GLU A 258 14.24 15.51 -14.87
N LEU A 259 15.17 15.62 -15.83
CA LEU A 259 15.11 16.60 -16.93
C LEU A 259 13.76 16.61 -17.67
N GLN A 260 13.13 15.44 -17.80
CA GLN A 260 11.85 15.23 -18.48
C GLN A 260 10.66 15.86 -17.75
N LEU A 261 10.81 16.12 -16.45
CA LEU A 261 9.77 16.63 -15.55
C LEU A 261 9.97 18.12 -15.22
N GLN A 262 11.16 18.66 -15.49
CA GLN A 262 11.50 20.04 -15.14
C GLN A 262 10.61 21.07 -15.83
N GLU A 263 10.22 20.83 -17.09
CA GLU A 263 9.32 21.72 -17.83
C GLU A 263 7.93 21.78 -17.15
N GLU A 264 7.29 20.63 -16.91
CA GLU A 264 6.01 20.57 -16.21
C GLU A 264 6.10 21.19 -14.79
N LEU A 265 7.23 21.01 -14.11
CA LEU A 265 7.44 21.55 -12.78
C LEU A 265 7.58 23.07 -12.79
N LEU A 266 8.29 23.64 -13.77
CA LEU A 266 8.39 25.09 -13.95
C LEU A 266 7.02 25.72 -14.27
N GLU A 267 6.24 25.08 -15.14
CA GLU A 267 4.87 25.52 -15.43
C GLU A 267 3.96 25.44 -14.20
N LEU A 268 4.09 24.37 -13.40
CA LEU A 268 3.36 24.25 -12.13
C LEU A 268 3.74 25.38 -11.16
N GLN A 269 5.02 25.70 -11.07
CA GLN A 269 5.55 26.75 -10.18
C GLN A 269 5.12 28.17 -10.59
N ALA A 270 4.95 28.40 -11.89
CA ALA A 270 4.42 29.64 -12.43
C ALA A 270 2.89 29.76 -12.29
N ASN A 271 2.20 28.70 -11.89
CA ASN A 271 0.74 28.69 -11.81
C ASN A 271 0.22 29.31 -10.49
N GLU A 272 -0.10 30.60 -10.54
CA GLU A 272 -0.64 31.36 -9.40
C GLU A 272 -2.01 30.85 -8.91
N GLU A 273 -2.81 30.19 -9.76
CA GLU A 273 -4.12 29.64 -9.36
C GLU A 273 -3.99 28.37 -8.49
N LEU A 274 -2.92 27.59 -8.69
CA LEU A 274 -2.69 26.34 -7.97
C LEU A 274 -1.94 26.53 -6.65
N LYS A 275 -1.13 27.58 -6.52
CA LYS A 275 -0.42 27.93 -5.28
C LYS A 275 -1.32 27.95 -4.03
N PRO A 276 -2.44 28.71 -3.99
CA PRO A 276 -3.26 28.76 -2.78
C PRO A 276 -3.92 27.41 -2.43
N LYS A 277 -4.11 26.53 -3.42
CA LYS A 277 -4.72 25.20 -3.20
C LYS A 277 -3.78 24.24 -2.45
N PHE A 278 -2.48 24.53 -2.44
CA PHE A 278 -1.51 23.76 -1.67
C PHE A 278 -1.64 23.95 -0.16
N ASN A 279 -2.32 25.00 0.31
CA ASN A 279 -2.59 25.21 1.74
C ASN A 279 -3.41 24.07 2.38
N LEU A 280 -4.08 23.25 1.56
CA LEU A 280 -4.78 22.03 2.01
C LEU A 280 -3.86 20.80 2.17
N GLY A 281 -2.55 20.97 1.93
CA GLY A 281 -1.53 19.94 1.98
C GLY A 281 -1.30 19.24 0.63
N TYR A 282 -0.13 18.59 0.51
CA TYR A 282 0.31 17.94 -0.74
C TYR A 282 -0.68 16.90 -1.26
N ARG A 283 -1.30 16.11 -0.37
CA ARG A 283 -2.26 15.07 -0.77
C ARG A 283 -3.48 15.67 -1.47
N ALA A 284 -4.13 16.65 -0.84
CA ALA A 284 -5.29 17.30 -1.42
C ALA A 284 -4.93 18.04 -2.72
N PHE A 285 -3.75 18.65 -2.75
CA PHE A 285 -3.22 19.34 -3.91
C PHE A 285 -3.08 18.41 -5.13
N TRP A 286 -2.36 17.30 -4.99
CA TRP A 286 -2.07 16.39 -6.09
C TRP A 286 -3.30 15.61 -6.58
N LEU A 287 -4.27 15.34 -5.71
CA LEU A 287 -5.49 14.63 -6.06
C LEU A 287 -6.53 15.49 -6.82
N GLN A 288 -6.25 16.78 -7.01
CA GLN A 288 -7.12 17.64 -7.81
C GLN A 288 -7.30 17.11 -9.23
N ARG A 289 -8.55 17.08 -9.71
CA ARG A 289 -8.91 16.56 -11.03
C ARG A 289 -8.18 17.22 -12.20
N VAL A 290 -7.72 18.46 -12.04
CA VAL A 290 -7.00 19.20 -13.09
C VAL A 290 -5.55 18.75 -13.24
N ILE A 291 -4.90 18.26 -12.17
CA ILE A 291 -3.48 17.95 -12.15
C ILE A 291 -3.08 16.84 -13.14
N PRO A 292 -3.80 15.70 -13.23
CA PRO A 292 -3.46 14.66 -14.21
C PRO A 292 -3.53 15.10 -15.67
N HIS A 293 -4.28 16.17 -15.96
CA HIS A 293 -4.47 16.70 -17.31
C HIS A 293 -3.45 17.78 -17.65
N LEU A 294 -3.11 18.63 -16.69
CA LEU A 294 -2.14 19.71 -16.87
C LEU A 294 -0.69 19.22 -16.76
N TYR A 295 -0.40 18.31 -15.83
CA TYR A 295 0.95 17.85 -15.50
C TYR A 295 1.03 16.31 -15.47
N PRO A 296 0.83 15.63 -16.61
CA PRO A 296 0.75 14.18 -16.67
C PRO A 296 2.05 13.45 -16.29
N GLY A 297 3.21 14.03 -16.58
CA GLY A 297 4.52 13.52 -16.18
C GLY A 297 4.70 13.52 -14.67
N LEU A 298 4.49 14.67 -14.03
CA LEU A 298 4.53 14.82 -12.57
C LEU A 298 3.52 13.89 -11.90
N TRP A 299 2.29 13.86 -12.43
CA TRP A 299 1.24 12.99 -11.92
C TRP A 299 1.61 11.51 -11.97
N ASN A 300 2.29 11.06 -13.03
CA ASN A 300 2.70 9.66 -13.17
C ASN A 300 3.68 9.20 -12.08
N VAL A 301 4.50 10.11 -11.55
CA VAL A 301 5.38 9.84 -10.41
C VAL A 301 4.58 9.91 -9.11
N VAL A 302 3.88 11.01 -8.88
CA VAL A 302 3.14 11.26 -7.64
C VAL A 302 2.09 10.18 -7.36
N ARG A 303 1.32 9.79 -8.38
CA ARG A 303 0.27 8.76 -8.23
C ARG A 303 0.85 7.43 -7.78
N LYS A 304 2.08 7.08 -8.20
CA LYS A 304 2.75 5.86 -7.74
C LYS A 304 2.93 5.95 -6.23
N LEU A 305 3.51 7.03 -5.73
CA LEU A 305 3.79 7.18 -4.30
C LEU A 305 2.52 7.31 -3.44
N LEU A 306 1.54 8.12 -3.87
CA LEU A 306 0.28 8.29 -3.14
C LEU A 306 -0.53 6.98 -3.03
N ILE A 307 -0.51 6.18 -4.10
CA ILE A 307 -1.22 4.90 -4.12
C ILE A 307 -0.43 3.86 -3.32
N SER A 308 0.91 3.84 -3.39
CA SER A 308 1.79 2.75 -2.93
C SER A 308 1.95 2.57 -1.42
N PHE A 309 0.90 2.74 -0.63
CA PHE A 309 0.93 2.32 0.76
C PHE A 309 -0.48 1.93 1.21
N PRO A 310 -0.77 0.68 1.55
CA PRO A 310 -2.09 0.33 2.08
C PRO A 310 -2.22 0.79 3.54
N SER A 311 -3.45 1.08 3.98
CA SER A 311 -3.70 1.08 5.43
C SER A 311 -3.71 -0.36 5.94
N SER A 312 -2.98 -0.66 7.02
CA SER A 312 -3.02 -1.98 7.67
C SER A 312 -4.42 -2.28 8.23
N TYR A 313 -5.15 -1.24 8.62
CA TYR A 313 -6.50 -1.29 9.18
C TYR A 313 -7.49 -2.20 8.42
N LEU A 314 -7.59 -2.07 7.08
CA LEU A 314 -8.57 -2.87 6.32
C LEU A 314 -8.15 -4.34 6.21
N ALA A 315 -6.85 -4.61 6.22
CA ALA A 315 -6.35 -5.98 6.24
C ALA A 315 -6.62 -6.64 7.60
N GLU A 316 -6.24 -5.98 8.69
CA GLU A 316 -6.51 -6.41 10.08
C GLU A 316 -8.00 -6.65 10.31
N ARG A 317 -8.86 -5.70 9.88
CA ARG A 317 -10.32 -5.87 9.92
C ARG A 317 -10.79 -7.09 9.13
N GLY A 318 -10.18 -7.34 7.96
CA GLY A 318 -10.39 -8.54 7.15
C GLY A 318 -10.15 -9.83 7.92
N PHE A 319 -8.98 -9.94 8.55
CA PHE A 319 -8.57 -11.11 9.32
C PHE A 319 -9.44 -11.32 10.55
N SER A 320 -9.73 -10.26 11.30
CA SER A 320 -10.64 -10.31 12.44
C SER A 320 -12.02 -10.87 12.06
N VAL A 321 -12.56 -10.45 10.89
CA VAL A 321 -13.81 -11.00 10.37
C VAL A 321 -13.69 -12.47 9.98
N VAL A 322 -12.59 -12.88 9.35
CA VAL A 322 -12.35 -14.28 8.99
C VAL A 322 -12.28 -15.14 10.25
N ALA A 323 -11.54 -14.72 11.27
CA ALA A 323 -11.43 -15.40 12.55
C ALA A 323 -12.79 -15.54 13.25
N ASP A 324 -13.61 -14.48 13.29
CA ASP A 324 -14.96 -14.53 13.87
C ASP A 324 -15.93 -15.44 13.08
N LEU A 325 -15.84 -15.44 11.73
CA LEU A 325 -16.64 -16.34 10.89
C LEU A 325 -16.25 -17.81 11.08
N LEU A 326 -14.96 -18.10 11.29
CA LEU A 326 -14.43 -19.45 11.52
C LEU A 326 -14.72 -19.97 12.92
N THR A 327 -14.75 -19.12 13.94
CA THR A 327 -14.90 -19.52 15.35
C THR A 327 -16.36 -19.72 15.78
N LYS A 328 -17.36 -19.06 15.15
CA LYS A 328 -18.75 -19.06 15.68
C LYS A 328 -19.86 -19.66 14.79
N LYS A 329 -19.69 -19.83 13.46
CA LYS A 329 -20.82 -20.16 12.54
C LYS A 329 -20.64 -21.41 11.67
N ARG A 330 -19.90 -22.39 12.19
CA ARG A 330 -19.29 -23.54 11.46
C ARG A 330 -20.13 -24.38 10.50
N ASN A 331 -21.47 -24.26 10.45
CA ASN A 331 -22.29 -25.17 9.63
C ASN A 331 -23.00 -24.56 8.41
N LYS A 332 -22.95 -23.24 8.13
CA LYS A 332 -23.76 -22.67 7.03
C LYS A 332 -23.14 -21.55 6.19
N LEU A 333 -22.00 -20.96 6.56
CA LEU A 333 -21.41 -19.82 5.83
C LEU A 333 -20.20 -20.23 5.00
N GLN A 334 -20.14 -19.75 3.75
CA GLN A 334 -19.06 -20.05 2.80
C GLN A 334 -18.29 -18.76 2.53
N ILE A 335 -17.17 -18.58 3.22
CA ILE A 335 -16.36 -17.34 3.29
C ILE A 335 -16.03 -16.78 1.90
N VAL A 336 -15.66 -17.67 0.95
CA VAL A 336 -15.27 -17.28 -0.41
C VAL A 336 -16.43 -17.32 -1.41
N ASN A 337 -17.31 -18.32 -1.32
CA ASN A 337 -18.26 -18.62 -2.39
C ASN A 337 -19.62 -17.91 -2.26
N ARG A 338 -20.02 -17.49 -1.04
CA ARG A 338 -21.32 -16.82 -0.81
C ARG A 338 -21.25 -15.30 -0.74
N GLY A 339 -20.05 -14.72 -0.80
CA GLY A 339 -19.88 -13.27 -0.68
C GLY A 339 -20.05 -12.74 0.76
N ASP A 340 -20.17 -13.61 1.76
CA ASP A 340 -20.37 -13.26 3.17
C ASP A 340 -19.28 -12.30 3.69
N LEU A 341 -18.03 -12.55 3.28
CA LEU A 341 -16.89 -11.71 3.63
C LEU A 341 -16.98 -10.32 2.97
N ARG A 342 -17.42 -10.27 1.71
CA ARG A 342 -17.57 -9.02 0.95
C ARG A 342 -18.66 -8.13 1.54
N LEU A 343 -19.79 -8.70 1.95
CA LEU A 343 -20.87 -7.96 2.62
C LEU A 343 -20.43 -7.37 3.96
N ARG A 344 -19.57 -8.05 4.72
CA ARG A 344 -19.13 -7.58 6.04
C ARG A 344 -17.97 -6.56 5.99
N LEU A 345 -17.15 -6.63 4.93
CA LEU A 345 -15.98 -5.77 4.74
C LEU A 345 -16.25 -4.53 3.90
N THR A 346 -17.37 -4.47 3.18
CA THR A 346 -17.75 -3.32 2.35
C THR A 346 -19.02 -2.69 2.87
N SER A 347 -19.29 -1.44 2.48
CA SER A 347 -20.58 -0.78 2.67
C SER A 347 -21.63 -1.22 1.65
N THR A 348 -21.42 -2.36 0.98
CA THR A 348 -22.37 -2.88 -0.01
C THR A 348 -23.58 -3.42 0.73
N GLU A 349 -24.73 -2.78 0.54
CA GLU A 349 -26.00 -3.32 1.02
C GLU A 349 -26.53 -4.36 0.02
N PRO A 350 -26.95 -5.54 0.48
CA PRO A 350 -27.58 -6.51 -0.39
C PRO A 350 -28.91 -5.94 -0.90
N ASP A 351 -29.18 -6.09 -2.19
CA ASP A 351 -30.46 -5.75 -2.80
C ASP A 351 -31.52 -6.75 -2.33
N VAL A 352 -32.12 -6.44 -1.17
CA VAL A 352 -33.06 -7.33 -0.47
C VAL A 352 -34.29 -7.58 -1.32
N GLU A 353 -34.80 -6.56 -2.03
CA GLU A 353 -35.99 -6.68 -2.88
C GLU A 353 -35.76 -7.65 -4.03
N ASN A 354 -34.62 -7.54 -4.72
CA ASN A 354 -34.25 -8.47 -5.78
C ASN A 354 -34.07 -9.89 -5.25
N LEU A 355 -33.40 -10.06 -4.10
CA LEU A 355 -33.21 -11.37 -3.46
C LEU A 355 -34.54 -12.02 -3.02
N LEU A 356 -35.51 -11.23 -2.57
CA LEU A 356 -36.86 -11.70 -2.24
C LEU A 356 -37.63 -12.11 -3.50
N SER A 357 -37.51 -11.33 -4.58
CA SER A 357 -38.14 -11.61 -5.88
C SER A 357 -37.66 -12.94 -6.50
N LEU A 358 -36.36 -13.25 -6.38
CA LEU A 358 -35.76 -14.49 -6.88
C LEU A 358 -36.20 -15.74 -6.09
N ARG A 359 -36.75 -15.57 -4.89
CA ARG A 359 -37.26 -16.66 -4.03
C ARG A 359 -38.78 -16.78 -4.04
N GLY A 360 -39.48 -15.99 -4.87
CA GLY A 360 -40.94 -16.04 -4.98
C GLY A 360 -41.69 -15.50 -3.77
N PHE A 361 -41.02 -14.78 -2.87
CA PHE A 361 -41.71 -14.04 -1.80
C PHE A 361 -42.14 -12.69 -2.37
N GLN A 362 -43.43 -12.60 -2.73
CA GLN A 362 -44.09 -11.31 -2.92
C GLN A 362 -44.39 -10.72 -1.54
N ALA A 363 -44.08 -9.43 -1.40
CA ALA A 363 -44.30 -8.65 -0.17
C ALA A 363 -45.78 -8.58 0.21
#